data_AF-K0EMP1-F1
#
_entry.id   AF-K0EMP1-F1
#
_cell.length_a   1.000
_cell.length_b   1.000
_cell.length_c   1.000
_cell.angle_alpha   90.00
_cell.angle_beta   90.00
_cell.angle_gamma   90.00
#
_symmetry.space_group_name_H-M   'P 1'
#
loop_
_entity.id
_entity.type
_entity.pdbx_description
1 polymer ?
#
loop_
_entity_poly.entity_id
_entity_poly.type
_entity_poly.pdbx_seq_one_letter_code
_entity_poly.pdbx_strand_id
1 'polypeptide(L)'
;MIGGSLLRAAVAAGYDAWGFNRSARGAGAARADGFDVTEDLPAALTKAAEADALLVLAVPMPAVGPLLSAVATFAPHCALTDVVSVKGPVAAAVRKEGLAARYVGGHPMAGTAESGWAATDPDLFRDAVWAVGVDEGTRAEPWTTVTRLALDCGAVVVPVVADEHDRAVARISHLPHVLAEALAVAGAAGGDLALGLAAGSFRDGTRVAGTAPDLVRAICEPNSGALLEVLEETLTLLGAARDTLRADNSLAELVEAGHDARQRYETAQRWEITDIHPGDHNWLAKLRDAGQRGGVITRLN
;
A
#
# COMPACT_ATOMS: atom_id res chain seq x y z
N MET A 1 12.81 0.14 4.41
CA MET A 1 12.33 -1.02 3.64
C MET A 1 11.80 -0.57 2.27
N ILE A 2 10.50 -0.29 2.05
CA ILE A 2 9.93 -0.08 0.69
C ILE A 2 10.78 0.82 -0.21
N GLY A 3 11.08 2.07 0.21
CA GLY A 3 11.86 3.00 -0.64
C GLY A 3 13.27 2.51 -0.96
N GLY A 4 13.92 1.79 -0.04
CA GLY A 4 15.24 1.21 -0.28
C GLY A 4 15.16 -0.04 -1.18
N SER A 5 14.14 -0.88 -1.00
CA SER A 5 13.86 -2.00 -1.91
C SER A 5 13.59 -1.50 -3.33
N LEU A 6 12.82 -0.42 -3.47
CA LEU A 6 12.52 0.20 -4.76
C LEU A 6 13.78 0.79 -5.41
N LEU A 7 14.62 1.48 -4.64
CA LEU A 7 15.90 1.96 -5.16
C LEU A 7 16.76 0.81 -5.70
N ARG A 8 16.84 -0.31 -4.97
CA ARG A 8 17.58 -1.50 -5.42
C ARG A 8 16.95 -2.13 -6.68
N ALA A 9 15.63 -2.30 -6.68
CA ALA A 9 14.90 -2.90 -7.81
C ALA A 9 15.01 -2.04 -9.08
N ALA A 10 14.88 -0.71 -8.96
CA ALA A 10 15.00 0.21 -10.09
C ALA A 10 16.42 0.19 -10.69
N VAL A 11 17.47 0.25 -9.85
CA VAL A 11 18.86 0.13 -10.33
C VAL A 11 19.09 -1.24 -11.01
N ALA A 12 18.56 -2.33 -10.45
CA ALA A 12 18.66 -3.66 -11.05
C ALA A 12 17.92 -3.75 -12.41
N ALA A 13 16.82 -3.01 -12.56
CA ALA A 13 16.08 -2.87 -13.82
C ALA A 13 16.74 -1.90 -14.83
N GLY A 14 17.88 -1.29 -14.48
CA GLY A 14 18.67 -0.43 -15.39
C GLY A 14 18.36 1.06 -15.31
N TYR A 15 17.59 1.51 -14.31
CA TYR A 15 17.34 2.94 -14.09
C TYR A 15 18.56 3.62 -13.43
N ASP A 16 18.86 4.84 -13.87
CA ASP A 16 19.73 5.76 -13.12
C ASP A 16 18.93 6.35 -11.95
N ALA A 17 19.07 5.76 -10.78
CA ALA A 17 18.25 6.06 -9.61
C ALA A 17 19.09 6.46 -8.39
N TRP A 18 18.58 7.42 -7.62
CA TRP A 18 19.16 7.88 -6.36
C TRP A 18 18.05 8.08 -5.31
N GLY A 19 18.47 8.24 -4.05
CA GLY A 19 17.54 8.39 -2.93
C GLY A 19 17.83 9.60 -2.06
N PHE A 20 16.80 10.02 -1.32
CA PHE A 20 16.95 10.87 -0.14
C PHE A 20 16.55 10.06 1.10
N ASN A 21 17.32 10.21 2.17
CA ASN A 21 16.93 9.68 3.47
C ASN A 21 17.32 10.65 4.59
N ARG A 22 16.35 11.07 5.40
CA ARG A 22 16.58 11.96 6.55
C ARG A 22 17.55 11.37 7.59
N SER A 23 17.66 10.05 7.65
CA SER A 23 18.52 9.36 8.60
C SER A 23 19.92 9.21 8.02
N ALA A 24 20.91 9.88 8.62
CA ALA A 24 22.33 9.71 8.25
C ALA A 24 22.79 8.25 8.33
N ARG A 25 22.28 7.47 9.30
CA ARG A 25 22.54 6.03 9.38
C ARG A 25 21.96 5.28 8.19
N GLY A 26 20.73 5.60 7.80
CA GLY A 26 20.06 4.98 6.66
C GLY A 26 20.73 5.30 5.33
N ALA A 27 21.06 6.57 5.10
CA ALA A 27 21.78 7.02 3.92
C ALA A 27 23.21 6.45 3.85
N GLY A 28 23.94 6.47 4.98
CA GLY A 28 25.29 5.90 5.06
C GLY A 28 25.34 4.40 4.76
N ALA A 29 24.35 3.62 5.24
CA ALA A 29 24.25 2.19 4.90
C ALA A 29 24.01 1.96 3.41
N ALA A 30 23.17 2.78 2.77
CA ALA A 30 22.93 2.68 1.33
C ALA A 30 24.17 3.01 0.49
N ARG A 31 24.90 4.07 0.86
CA ARG A 31 26.17 4.43 0.21
C ARG A 31 27.24 3.36 0.35
N ALA A 32 27.31 2.72 1.52
CA ALA A 32 28.25 1.61 1.75
C ALA A 32 27.99 0.42 0.80
N ASP A 33 26.75 0.25 0.37
CA ASP A 33 26.33 -0.75 -0.63
C ASP A 33 26.40 -0.23 -2.08
N GLY A 34 26.94 0.96 -2.31
CA GLY A 34 27.15 1.53 -3.65
C GLY A 34 25.98 2.31 -4.24
N PHE A 35 24.96 2.64 -3.45
CA PHE A 35 23.82 3.43 -3.92
C PHE A 35 24.00 4.94 -3.69
N ASP A 36 23.61 5.75 -4.68
CA ASP A 36 23.57 7.20 -4.54
C ASP A 36 22.40 7.62 -3.64
N VAL A 37 22.68 7.95 -2.39
CA VAL A 37 21.68 8.42 -1.43
C VAL A 37 22.21 9.65 -0.70
N THR A 38 21.39 10.68 -0.55
CA THR A 38 21.75 11.93 0.16
C THR A 38 20.87 12.19 1.38
N GLU A 39 21.38 12.97 2.34
CA GLU A 39 20.57 13.59 3.41
C GLU A 39 20.13 15.02 3.06
N ASP A 40 20.56 15.54 1.90
CA ASP A 40 20.20 16.87 1.41
C ASP A 40 18.99 16.78 0.46
N LEU A 41 17.80 17.06 0.99
CA LEU A 41 16.55 16.99 0.23
C LEU A 41 16.50 18.01 -0.92
N PRO A 42 16.79 19.32 -0.72
CA PRO A 42 16.90 20.27 -1.81
C PRO A 42 17.82 19.79 -2.94
N ALA A 43 19.02 19.31 -2.63
CA ALA A 43 19.94 18.82 -3.65
C ALA A 43 19.39 17.61 -4.42
N ALA A 44 18.76 16.65 -3.72
CA ALA A 44 18.12 15.50 -4.36
C ALA A 44 17.00 15.89 -5.32
N LEU A 45 16.17 16.88 -4.93
CA LEU A 45 15.06 17.37 -5.73
C LEU A 45 15.51 18.24 -6.91
N THR A 46 16.53 19.09 -6.72
CA THR A 46 17.12 19.85 -7.83
C THR A 46 17.71 18.93 -8.88
N LYS A 47 18.47 17.90 -8.48
CA LYS A 47 18.95 16.85 -9.41
C LYS A 47 17.80 16.17 -10.16
N ALA A 48 16.69 15.90 -9.48
CA ALA A 48 15.51 15.30 -10.11
C ALA A 48 14.82 16.22 -11.11
N ALA A 49 14.74 17.52 -10.81
CA ALA A 49 14.21 18.52 -11.74
C ALA A 49 15.08 18.66 -12.99
N GLU A 50 16.41 18.64 -12.84
CA GLU A 50 17.36 18.71 -13.97
C GLU A 50 17.30 17.46 -14.87
N ALA A 51 17.05 16.30 -14.28
CA ALA A 51 16.98 15.02 -14.99
C ALA A 51 15.57 14.64 -15.47
N ASP A 52 14.54 15.46 -15.19
CA ASP A 52 13.11 15.14 -15.40
C ASP A 52 12.72 13.76 -14.82
N ALA A 53 13.18 13.48 -13.60
CA ALA A 53 13.03 12.17 -12.98
C ALA A 53 11.61 11.93 -12.43
N LEU A 54 11.20 10.67 -12.34
CA LEU A 54 10.03 10.26 -11.55
C LEU A 54 10.35 10.35 -10.05
N LEU A 55 9.59 11.17 -9.32
CA LEU A 55 9.68 11.26 -7.87
C LEU A 55 8.82 10.18 -7.22
N VAL A 56 9.40 9.37 -6.33
CA VAL A 56 8.66 8.36 -5.55
C VAL A 56 8.71 8.68 -4.05
N LEU A 57 7.58 9.05 -3.47
CA LEU A 57 7.50 9.32 -2.03
C LEU A 57 7.35 8.03 -1.23
N ALA A 58 8.45 7.58 -0.62
CA ALA A 58 8.51 6.38 0.21
C ALA A 58 8.63 6.69 1.71
N VAL A 59 7.79 7.61 2.20
CA VAL A 59 7.72 8.02 3.62
C VAL A 59 6.37 7.64 4.23
N PRO A 60 6.27 7.43 5.56
CA PRO A 60 4.98 7.25 6.21
C PRO A 60 4.05 8.44 5.98
N MET A 61 2.74 8.20 6.02
CA MET A 61 1.71 9.22 5.74
C MET A 61 1.94 10.58 6.47
N PRO A 62 2.30 10.63 7.78
CA PRO A 62 2.55 11.90 8.46
C PRO A 62 3.68 12.76 7.87
N ALA A 63 4.60 12.16 7.11
CA ALA A 63 5.74 12.85 6.51
C ALA A 63 5.48 13.28 5.04
N VAL A 64 4.35 12.90 4.45
CA VAL A 64 4.02 13.21 3.05
C VAL A 64 3.87 14.72 2.82
N GLY A 65 3.10 15.40 3.68
CA GLY A 65 2.83 16.84 3.54
C GLY A 65 4.11 17.70 3.46
N PRO A 66 5.00 17.64 4.47
CA PRO A 66 6.26 18.40 4.45
C PRO A 66 7.14 18.10 3.22
N LEU A 67 7.15 16.84 2.75
CA LEU A 67 7.92 16.44 1.57
C LEU A 67 7.33 17.04 0.29
N LEU A 68 6.00 17.06 0.16
CA LEU A 68 5.32 17.67 -0.98
C LEU A 68 5.59 19.17 -1.10
N SER A 69 5.67 19.91 0.01
CA SER A 69 6.03 21.34 -0.04
C SER A 69 7.45 21.57 -0.58
N ALA A 70 8.39 20.67 -0.26
CA ALA A 70 9.72 20.70 -0.86
C ALA A 70 9.68 20.35 -2.35
N VAL A 71 8.91 19.33 -2.75
CA VAL A 71 8.70 18.98 -4.17
C VAL A 71 8.14 20.17 -4.94
N ALA A 72 7.11 20.85 -4.43
CA ALA A 72 6.51 22.03 -5.06
C ALA A 72 7.50 23.19 -5.22
N THR A 73 8.52 23.28 -4.36
CA THR A 73 9.54 24.32 -4.42
C THR A 73 10.67 24.00 -5.40
N PHE A 74 11.20 22.77 -5.35
CA PHE A 74 12.44 22.40 -6.05
C PHE A 74 12.23 21.58 -7.32
N ALA A 75 11.12 20.86 -7.44
CA ALA A 75 10.83 19.96 -8.57
C ALA A 75 9.33 19.91 -8.96
N PRO A 76 8.63 21.05 -9.12
CA PRO A 76 7.18 21.08 -9.35
C PRO A 76 6.72 20.49 -10.69
N HIS A 77 7.64 20.25 -11.62
CA HIS A 77 7.33 19.79 -12.98
C HIS A 77 7.46 18.29 -13.17
N CYS A 78 8.22 17.61 -12.30
CA CYS A 78 8.47 16.18 -12.36
C CYS A 78 7.18 15.35 -12.16
N ALA A 79 7.11 14.19 -12.82
CA ALA A 79 6.12 13.17 -12.50
C ALA A 79 6.29 12.72 -11.04
N LEU A 80 5.19 12.45 -10.36
CA LEU A 80 5.15 12.16 -8.93
C LEU A 80 4.30 10.93 -8.64
N THR A 81 4.82 10.04 -7.80
CA THR A 81 4.07 8.93 -7.22
C THR A 81 4.47 8.73 -5.77
N ASP A 82 3.78 7.81 -5.10
CA ASP A 82 4.02 7.42 -3.73
C ASP A 82 3.90 5.90 -3.59
N VAL A 83 4.23 5.40 -2.41
CA VAL A 83 4.06 3.99 -2.02
C VAL A 83 3.33 3.86 -0.67
N VAL A 84 2.59 4.89 -0.26
CA VAL A 84 1.89 4.97 1.03
C VAL A 84 0.69 4.02 1.03
N SER A 85 0.30 3.50 2.18
CA SER A 85 -0.80 2.52 2.28
C SER A 85 -2.20 3.08 2.00
N VAL A 86 -2.35 4.40 1.85
CA VAL A 86 -3.61 5.11 1.61
C VAL A 86 -3.47 6.07 0.44
N LYS A 87 -4.55 6.33 -0.30
CA LYS A 87 -4.52 7.10 -1.54
C LYS A 87 -5.35 8.36 -1.48
N GLY A 88 -6.50 8.35 -0.82
CA GLY A 88 -7.34 9.53 -0.61
C GLY A 88 -6.60 10.65 0.13
N PRO A 89 -6.02 10.39 1.32
CA PRO A 89 -5.24 11.38 2.07
C PRO A 89 -4.02 11.91 1.32
N VAL A 90 -3.28 11.05 0.59
CA VAL A 90 -2.13 11.47 -0.22
C VAL A 90 -2.58 12.36 -1.37
N ALA A 91 -3.60 11.96 -2.13
CA ALA A 91 -4.14 12.74 -3.23
C ALA A 91 -4.65 14.12 -2.76
N ALA A 92 -5.25 14.20 -1.56
CA ALA A 92 -5.65 15.47 -0.97
C ALA A 92 -4.45 16.37 -0.63
N ALA A 93 -3.38 15.81 -0.05
CA ALA A 93 -2.16 16.55 0.23
C ALA A 93 -1.47 17.03 -1.06
N VAL A 94 -1.41 16.20 -2.09
CA VAL A 94 -0.88 16.55 -3.41
C VAL A 94 -1.67 17.69 -4.05
N ARG A 95 -3.02 17.63 -4.01
CA ARG A 95 -3.88 18.71 -4.54
C ARG A 95 -3.64 20.03 -3.82
N LYS A 96 -3.45 20.00 -2.50
CA LYS A 96 -3.18 21.21 -1.69
C LYS A 96 -1.91 21.94 -2.15
N GLU A 97 -0.88 21.19 -2.56
CA GLU A 97 0.39 21.76 -3.05
C GLU A 97 0.37 22.05 -4.56
N GLY A 98 -0.76 21.88 -5.26
CA GLY A 98 -0.88 22.17 -6.70
C GLY A 98 -0.21 21.14 -7.63
N LEU A 99 0.17 19.96 -7.11
CA LEU A 99 0.94 18.94 -7.83
C LEU A 99 0.08 17.88 -8.53
N ALA A 100 -1.25 17.97 -8.42
CA ALA A 100 -2.18 16.94 -8.90
C ALA A 100 -2.04 16.60 -10.39
N ALA A 101 -1.64 17.58 -11.21
CA ALA A 101 -1.45 17.41 -12.64
C ALA A 101 -0.31 16.43 -13.04
N ARG A 102 0.57 16.10 -12.10
CA ARG A 102 1.76 15.24 -12.29
C ARG A 102 1.74 13.98 -11.43
N TYR A 103 0.74 13.86 -10.57
CA TYR A 103 0.68 12.80 -9.57
C TYR A 103 -0.13 11.60 -10.05
N VAL A 104 0.40 10.41 -9.78
CA VAL A 104 -0.29 9.13 -9.91
C VAL A 104 -0.05 8.35 -8.64
N GLY A 105 -1.12 8.03 -7.91
CA GLY A 105 -1.01 7.29 -6.65
C GLY A 105 -0.50 5.87 -6.86
N GLY A 106 0.41 5.42 -6.01
CA GLY A 106 0.98 4.08 -6.07
C GLY A 106 0.89 3.37 -4.73
N HIS A 107 0.66 2.06 -4.72
CA HIS A 107 0.73 1.23 -3.52
C HIS A 107 1.16 -0.20 -3.87
N PRO A 108 2.46 -0.54 -3.74
CA PRO A 108 2.88 -1.92 -3.78
C PRO A 108 2.32 -2.66 -2.56
N MET A 109 1.50 -3.67 -2.81
CA MET A 109 0.94 -4.59 -1.82
C MET A 109 2.00 -5.62 -1.39
N ALA A 110 3.14 -5.12 -0.94
CA ALA A 110 4.29 -5.87 -0.49
C ALA A 110 4.86 -5.25 0.78
N GLY A 111 5.45 -6.06 1.65
CA GLY A 111 6.10 -5.57 2.85
C GLY A 111 6.46 -6.67 3.84
N THR A 112 7.37 -6.32 4.74
CA THR A 112 7.79 -7.17 5.87
C THR A 112 7.61 -6.37 7.17
N ALA A 113 7.66 -7.07 8.31
CA ALA A 113 7.64 -6.41 9.62
C ALA A 113 8.96 -5.65 9.92
N GLU A 114 10.01 -5.90 9.14
CA GLU A 114 11.35 -5.37 9.37
C GLU A 114 11.54 -3.99 8.74
N SER A 115 12.42 -3.19 9.34
CA SER A 115 12.67 -1.80 8.93
C SER A 115 14.16 -1.51 8.73
N GLY A 116 14.45 -0.33 8.15
CA GLY A 116 15.83 0.06 7.81
C GLY A 116 16.31 -0.44 6.45
N TRP A 117 17.60 -0.23 6.18
CA TRP A 117 18.27 -0.60 4.94
C TRP A 117 18.59 -2.09 4.87
N ALA A 118 18.97 -2.73 5.98
CA ALA A 118 19.25 -4.17 6.01
C ALA A 118 18.00 -5.03 5.69
N ALA A 119 16.81 -4.48 5.89
CA ALA A 119 15.53 -5.14 5.57
C ALA A 119 15.09 -4.93 4.10
N THR A 120 15.86 -4.22 3.28
CA THR A 120 15.51 -4.02 1.87
C THR A 120 15.80 -5.27 1.07
N ASP A 121 14.96 -5.53 0.07
CA ASP A 121 15.05 -6.69 -0.81
C ASP A 121 14.82 -6.21 -2.25
N PRO A 122 15.78 -6.41 -3.19
CA PRO A 122 15.61 -6.05 -4.60
C PRO A 122 14.47 -6.80 -5.30
N ASP A 123 14.08 -7.97 -4.80
CA ASP A 123 13.01 -8.81 -5.37
C ASP A 123 11.66 -8.61 -4.70
N LEU A 124 11.54 -7.63 -3.77
CA LEU A 124 10.35 -7.43 -2.93
C LEU A 124 9.04 -7.30 -3.72
N PHE A 125 9.11 -6.76 -4.95
CA PHE A 125 7.93 -6.49 -5.77
C PHE A 125 7.63 -7.58 -6.79
N ARG A 126 8.47 -8.62 -6.90
CA ARG A 126 8.26 -9.70 -7.87
C ARG A 126 6.91 -10.38 -7.65
N ASP A 127 6.07 -10.41 -8.69
CA ASP A 127 4.70 -10.93 -8.71
C ASP A 127 3.71 -10.27 -7.70
N ALA A 128 4.18 -9.23 -6.99
CA ALA A 128 3.35 -8.45 -6.07
C ALA A 128 2.36 -7.58 -6.84
N VAL A 129 1.19 -7.33 -6.25
CA VAL A 129 0.27 -6.32 -6.80
C VAL A 129 0.82 -4.95 -6.51
N TRP A 130 0.85 -4.09 -7.51
CA TRP A 130 1.04 -2.66 -7.37
C TRP A 130 -0.25 -1.96 -7.77
N ALA A 131 -0.97 -1.39 -6.79
CA ALA A 131 -2.15 -0.61 -7.08
C ALA A 131 -1.75 0.76 -7.66
N VAL A 132 -2.25 1.12 -8.84
CA VAL A 132 -1.89 2.36 -9.54
C VAL A 132 -3.14 3.18 -9.83
N GLY A 133 -3.10 4.45 -9.43
CA GLY A 133 -4.22 5.40 -9.49
C GLY A 133 -4.73 5.66 -10.90
N VAL A 134 -6.04 5.53 -11.12
CA VAL A 134 -6.75 5.96 -12.34
C VAL A 134 -7.86 6.98 -12.02
N ASP A 135 -7.59 7.82 -11.01
CA ASP A 135 -8.47 8.91 -10.61
C ASP A 135 -8.77 9.86 -11.78
N GLU A 136 -9.95 10.49 -11.77
CA GLU A 136 -10.32 11.46 -12.79
C GLU A 136 -9.29 12.60 -12.89
N GLY A 137 -8.91 12.95 -14.12
CA GLY A 137 -7.88 13.95 -14.40
C GLY A 137 -6.44 13.43 -14.39
N THR A 138 -6.22 12.15 -14.05
CA THR A 138 -4.93 11.49 -14.20
C THR A 138 -4.46 11.57 -15.65
N ARG A 139 -3.21 12.02 -15.86
CA ARG A 139 -2.61 12.16 -17.19
C ARG A 139 -1.94 10.86 -17.63
N ALA A 140 -2.02 10.56 -18.92
CA ALA A 140 -1.48 9.33 -19.50
C ALA A 140 0.03 9.20 -19.31
N GLU A 141 0.80 10.26 -19.57
CA GLU A 141 2.27 10.23 -19.46
C GLU A 141 2.77 9.83 -18.05
N PRO A 142 2.44 10.54 -16.95
CA PRO A 142 2.93 10.15 -15.63
C PRO A 142 2.38 8.79 -15.20
N TRP A 143 1.18 8.42 -15.65
CA TRP A 143 0.61 7.10 -15.37
C TRP A 143 1.39 5.98 -16.05
N THR A 144 1.72 6.14 -17.33
CA THR A 144 2.56 5.18 -18.06
C THR A 144 3.94 5.08 -17.44
N THR A 145 4.53 6.19 -16.99
CA THR A 145 5.84 6.22 -16.32
C THR A 145 5.82 5.45 -15.00
N VAL A 146 4.79 5.62 -14.16
CA VAL A 146 4.63 4.88 -12.91
C VAL A 146 4.34 3.40 -13.15
N THR A 147 3.45 3.09 -14.08
CA THR A 147 3.13 1.70 -14.45
C THR A 147 4.36 0.98 -14.99
N ARG A 148 5.18 1.63 -15.83
CA ARG A 148 6.43 1.05 -16.34
C ARG A 148 7.40 0.72 -15.21
N LEU A 149 7.63 1.65 -14.27
CA LEU A 149 8.49 1.40 -13.11
C LEU A 149 8.03 0.17 -12.32
N ALA A 150 6.72 0.06 -12.04
CA ALA A 150 6.17 -1.06 -11.28
C ALA A 150 6.40 -2.41 -12.00
N LEU A 151 6.13 -2.46 -13.30
CA LEU A 151 6.35 -3.65 -14.14
C LEU A 151 7.83 -4.03 -14.24
N ASP A 152 8.71 -3.06 -14.43
CA ASP A 152 10.17 -3.29 -14.53
C ASP A 152 10.76 -3.77 -13.19
N CYS A 153 10.15 -3.39 -12.06
CA CYS A 153 10.46 -3.94 -10.73
C CYS A 153 9.87 -5.35 -10.49
N GLY A 154 9.18 -5.93 -11.48
CA GLY A 154 8.61 -7.28 -11.43
C GLY A 154 7.20 -7.37 -10.85
N ALA A 155 6.54 -6.25 -10.56
CA ALA A 155 5.17 -6.25 -10.06
C ALA A 155 4.13 -6.49 -11.17
N VAL A 156 2.91 -6.80 -10.77
CA VAL A 156 1.72 -6.71 -11.64
C VAL A 156 0.89 -5.49 -11.23
N VAL A 157 0.38 -4.74 -12.19
CA VAL A 157 -0.32 -3.48 -11.90
C VAL A 157 -1.84 -3.70 -11.85
N VAL A 158 -2.47 -3.26 -10.76
CA VAL A 158 -3.94 -3.20 -10.63
C VAL A 158 -4.37 -1.74 -10.70
N PRO A 159 -5.12 -1.30 -11.72
CA PRO A 159 -5.65 0.04 -11.77
C PRO A 159 -6.73 0.25 -10.69
N VAL A 160 -6.65 1.33 -9.93
CA VAL A 160 -7.62 1.63 -8.86
C VAL A 160 -7.92 3.13 -8.79
N VAL A 161 -9.11 3.51 -8.35
CA VAL A 161 -9.37 4.90 -7.90
C VAL A 161 -9.07 5.00 -6.41
N ALA A 162 -8.58 6.15 -5.94
CA ALA A 162 -8.11 6.33 -4.57
C ALA A 162 -9.14 5.92 -3.49
N ASP A 163 -10.40 6.32 -3.65
CA ASP A 163 -11.48 5.97 -2.71
C ASP A 163 -11.77 4.46 -2.68
N GLU A 164 -11.78 3.82 -3.85
CA GLU A 164 -12.02 2.37 -3.97
C GLU A 164 -10.88 1.57 -3.36
N HIS A 165 -9.65 2.00 -3.62
CA HIS A 165 -8.46 1.47 -3.00
C HIS A 165 -8.54 1.53 -1.47
N ASP A 166 -8.85 2.71 -0.92
CA ASP A 166 -8.85 2.91 0.53
C ASP A 166 -9.96 2.09 1.21
N ARG A 167 -11.14 1.95 0.57
CA ARG A 167 -12.19 1.03 1.03
C ARG A 167 -11.77 -0.44 0.96
N ALA A 168 -11.07 -0.84 -0.09
CA ALA A 168 -10.56 -2.20 -0.21
C ALA A 168 -9.51 -2.51 0.87
N VAL A 169 -8.50 -1.64 1.03
CA VAL A 169 -7.42 -1.80 2.02
C VAL A 169 -7.94 -1.75 3.45
N ALA A 170 -8.98 -0.94 3.73
CA ALA A 170 -9.67 -0.98 5.02
C ALA A 170 -10.16 -2.39 5.38
N ARG A 171 -10.77 -3.09 4.40
CA ARG A 171 -11.30 -4.45 4.56
C ARG A 171 -10.20 -5.51 4.67
N ILE A 172 -9.19 -5.46 3.80
CA ILE A 172 -8.21 -6.55 3.66
C ILE A 172 -6.93 -6.37 4.47
N SER A 173 -6.69 -5.19 5.06
CA SER A 173 -5.46 -4.89 5.80
C SER A 173 -5.74 -4.23 7.14
N HIS A 174 -6.50 -3.14 7.18
CA HIS A 174 -6.68 -2.37 8.42
C HIS A 174 -7.56 -3.10 9.43
N LEU A 175 -8.73 -3.59 9.00
CA LEU A 175 -9.61 -4.38 9.87
C LEU A 175 -8.91 -5.63 10.43
N PRO A 176 -8.16 -6.43 9.64
CA PRO A 176 -7.34 -7.51 10.18
C PRO A 176 -6.38 -7.10 11.30
N HIS A 177 -5.77 -5.91 11.25
CA HIS A 177 -4.96 -5.42 12.37
C HIS A 177 -5.84 -5.16 13.60
N VAL A 178 -6.96 -4.44 13.45
CA VAL A 178 -7.88 -4.15 14.57
C VAL A 178 -8.39 -5.44 15.24
N LEU A 179 -8.76 -6.45 14.44
CA LEU A 179 -9.22 -7.74 14.94
C LEU A 179 -8.09 -8.52 15.64
N ALA A 180 -6.87 -8.49 15.10
CA ALA A 180 -5.72 -9.13 15.73
C ALA A 180 -5.37 -8.52 17.09
N GLU A 181 -5.42 -7.18 17.20
CA GLU A 181 -5.21 -6.48 18.48
C GLU A 181 -6.29 -6.86 19.50
N ALA A 182 -7.57 -6.85 19.09
CA ALA A 182 -8.68 -7.25 19.95
C ALA A 182 -8.56 -8.72 20.41
N LEU A 183 -8.17 -9.61 19.51
CA LEU A 183 -7.93 -11.02 19.81
C LEU A 183 -6.76 -11.21 20.79
N ALA A 184 -5.66 -10.48 20.59
CA ALA A 184 -4.50 -10.53 21.48
C ALA A 184 -4.85 -10.06 22.91
N VAL A 185 -5.59 -8.94 23.03
CA VAL A 185 -6.07 -8.43 24.32
C VAL A 185 -7.00 -9.43 25.00
N ALA A 186 -7.95 -10.01 24.26
CA ALA A 186 -8.88 -11.00 24.81
C ALA A 186 -8.16 -12.27 25.29
N GLY A 187 -7.18 -12.77 24.51
CA GLY A 187 -6.38 -13.92 24.89
C GLY A 187 -5.53 -13.68 26.14
N ALA A 188 -4.85 -12.53 26.21
CA ALA A 188 -4.05 -12.15 27.37
C ALA A 188 -4.90 -11.95 28.64
N ALA A 189 -6.11 -11.42 28.51
CA ALA A 189 -7.05 -11.28 29.63
C ALA A 189 -7.50 -12.64 30.22
N GLY A 190 -7.34 -13.74 29.46
CA GLY A 190 -7.58 -15.12 29.94
C GLY A 190 -6.50 -15.65 30.90
N GLY A 191 -5.41 -14.91 31.12
CA GLY A 191 -4.33 -15.25 32.05
C GLY A 191 -3.33 -16.28 31.51
N ASP A 192 -2.34 -16.62 32.34
CA ASP A 192 -1.18 -17.45 31.96
C ASP A 192 -1.56 -18.83 31.43
N LEU A 193 -2.64 -19.43 31.93
CA LEU A 193 -3.12 -20.72 31.42
C LEU A 193 -3.60 -20.60 29.97
N ALA A 194 -4.37 -19.55 29.64
CA ALA A 194 -4.84 -19.33 28.28
C ALA A 194 -3.66 -19.11 27.32
N LEU A 195 -2.69 -18.28 27.72
CA LEU A 195 -1.48 -18.03 26.93
C LEU A 195 -0.59 -19.27 26.81
N GLY A 196 -0.47 -20.08 27.88
CA GLY A 196 0.29 -21.33 27.87
C GLY A 196 -0.32 -22.44 27.02
N LEU A 197 -1.63 -22.38 26.76
CA LEU A 197 -2.35 -23.30 25.87
C LEU A 197 -2.49 -22.75 24.44
N ALA A 198 -2.11 -21.50 24.19
CA ALA A 198 -2.21 -20.88 22.88
C ALA A 198 -1.35 -21.63 21.84
N ALA A 199 -1.91 -21.83 20.65
CA ALA A 199 -1.29 -22.60 19.57
C ALA A 199 -1.46 -21.91 18.20
N GLY A 200 -1.49 -22.70 17.11
CA GLY A 200 -1.49 -22.19 15.73
C GLY A 200 -2.56 -21.14 15.44
N SER A 201 -3.83 -21.39 15.80
CA SER A 201 -4.93 -20.46 15.51
C SER A 201 -4.76 -19.11 16.21
N PHE A 202 -4.31 -19.10 17.47
CA PHE A 202 -4.06 -17.85 18.19
C PHE A 202 -2.86 -17.13 17.59
N ARG A 203 -1.73 -17.83 17.39
CA ARG A 203 -0.53 -17.28 16.77
C ARG A 203 -0.81 -16.64 15.41
N ASP A 204 -1.55 -17.32 14.54
CA ASP A 204 -1.84 -16.85 13.19
C ASP A 204 -2.85 -15.71 13.21
N GLY A 205 -3.87 -15.78 14.09
CA GLY A 205 -4.88 -14.74 14.29
C GLY A 205 -4.34 -13.45 14.95
N THR A 206 -3.28 -13.55 15.76
CA THR A 206 -2.62 -12.40 16.39
C THR A 206 -1.30 -12.02 15.72
N ARG A 207 -0.93 -12.64 14.59
CA ARG A 207 0.37 -12.44 13.94
C ARG A 207 0.69 -10.97 13.70
N VAL A 208 -0.27 -10.20 13.21
CA VAL A 208 -0.08 -8.77 12.89
C VAL A 208 -0.11 -7.85 14.11
N ALA A 209 -0.60 -8.32 15.27
CA ALA A 209 -0.49 -7.60 16.55
C ALA A 209 0.96 -7.55 17.09
N GLY A 210 1.89 -8.27 16.46
CA GLY A 210 3.33 -8.11 16.69
C GLY A 210 3.94 -6.88 15.99
N THR A 211 3.17 -6.17 15.17
CA THR A 211 3.63 -4.95 14.48
C THR A 211 3.80 -3.81 15.48
N ALA A 212 4.83 -2.99 15.31
CA ALA A 212 5.07 -1.84 16.19
C ALA A 212 3.81 -0.91 16.25
N PRO A 213 3.34 -0.50 17.44
CA PRO A 213 2.09 0.26 17.57
C PRO A 213 2.01 1.53 16.74
N ASP A 214 3.11 2.31 16.66
CA ASP A 214 3.14 3.54 15.86
C ASP A 214 2.96 3.27 14.36
N LEU A 215 3.45 2.11 13.88
CA LEU A 215 3.26 1.70 12.50
C LEU A 215 1.80 1.31 12.25
N VAL A 216 1.17 0.55 13.16
CA VAL A 216 -0.25 0.19 13.05
C VAL A 216 -1.13 1.45 13.02
N ARG A 217 -0.86 2.42 13.90
CA ARG A 217 -1.56 3.72 13.91
C ARG A 217 -1.38 4.47 12.59
N ALA A 218 -0.14 4.56 12.09
CA ALA A 218 0.16 5.24 10.83
C ALA A 218 -0.46 4.55 9.59
N ILE A 219 -0.77 3.25 9.68
CA ILE A 219 -1.47 2.49 8.64
C ILE A 219 -2.98 2.74 8.74
N CYS A 220 -3.57 2.55 9.93
CA CYS A 220 -5.02 2.51 10.11
C CYS A 220 -5.67 3.90 10.24
N GLU A 221 -5.11 4.80 11.06
CA GLU A 221 -5.76 6.06 11.43
C GLU A 221 -5.98 7.02 10.24
N PRO A 222 -5.09 7.14 9.24
CA PRO A 222 -5.34 7.97 8.06
C PRO A 222 -6.52 7.53 7.21
N ASN A 223 -6.97 6.28 7.34
CA ASN A 223 -8.10 5.72 6.62
C ASN A 223 -9.30 5.43 7.55
N SER A 224 -9.45 6.22 8.62
CA SER A 224 -10.46 6.00 9.65
C SER A 224 -11.89 5.97 9.11
N GLY A 225 -12.21 6.78 8.10
CA GLY A 225 -13.54 6.77 7.47
C GLY A 225 -13.92 5.40 6.92
N ALA A 226 -13.14 4.87 5.98
CA ALA A 226 -13.40 3.55 5.40
C ALA A 226 -13.22 2.40 6.40
N LEU A 227 -12.31 2.56 7.38
CA LEU A 227 -12.14 1.58 8.46
C LEU A 227 -13.35 1.51 9.38
N LEU A 228 -13.96 2.66 9.72
CA LEU A 228 -15.16 2.70 10.56
C LEU A 228 -16.33 1.98 9.87
N GLU A 229 -16.53 2.17 8.57
CA GLU A 229 -17.59 1.49 7.81
C GLU A 229 -17.50 -0.04 7.94
N VAL A 230 -16.32 -0.62 7.65
CA VAL A 230 -16.15 -2.08 7.74
C VAL A 230 -16.12 -2.57 9.19
N LEU A 231 -15.66 -1.75 10.14
CA LEU A 231 -15.70 -2.11 11.56
C LEU A 231 -17.13 -2.26 12.06
N GLU A 232 -18.04 -1.35 11.70
CA GLU A 232 -19.47 -1.44 12.04
C GLU A 232 -20.15 -2.66 11.40
N GLU A 233 -19.82 -2.98 10.14
CA GLU A 233 -20.27 -4.23 9.49
C GLU A 233 -19.80 -5.46 10.27
N THR A 234 -18.54 -5.46 10.70
CA THR A 234 -17.94 -6.57 11.45
C THR A 234 -18.57 -6.71 12.84
N LEU A 235 -18.81 -5.60 13.54
CA LEU A 235 -19.52 -5.60 14.82
C LEU A 235 -20.94 -6.15 14.68
N THR A 236 -21.61 -5.85 13.57
CA THR A 236 -22.94 -6.40 13.25
C THR A 236 -22.87 -7.93 13.11
N LEU A 237 -21.90 -8.47 12.36
CA LEU A 237 -21.70 -9.91 12.19
C LEU A 237 -21.38 -10.62 13.52
N LEU A 238 -20.50 -10.03 14.34
CA LEU A 238 -20.16 -10.56 15.67
C LEU A 238 -21.35 -10.50 16.64
N GLY A 239 -22.15 -9.44 16.57
CA GLY A 239 -23.38 -9.29 17.34
C GLY A 239 -24.41 -10.38 17.01
N ALA A 240 -24.65 -10.62 15.72
CA ALA A 240 -25.53 -11.68 15.24
C ALA A 240 -25.03 -13.07 15.70
N ALA A 241 -23.74 -13.36 15.54
CA ALA A 241 -23.15 -14.62 15.97
C ALA A 241 -23.29 -14.85 17.49
N ARG A 242 -23.08 -13.81 18.31
CA ARG A 242 -23.32 -13.87 19.76
C ARG A 242 -24.78 -14.20 20.07
N ASP A 243 -25.71 -13.57 19.38
CA ASP A 243 -27.14 -13.71 19.66
C ASP A 243 -27.66 -15.09 19.25
N THR A 244 -27.25 -15.62 18.10
CA THR A 244 -27.54 -17.00 17.68
C THR A 244 -26.87 -18.04 18.58
N LEU A 245 -25.63 -17.80 19.03
CA LEU A 245 -24.97 -18.69 19.99
C LEU A 245 -25.72 -18.72 21.33
N ARG A 246 -26.30 -17.59 21.76
CA ARG A 246 -27.10 -17.52 22.98
C ARG A 246 -28.47 -18.20 22.83
N ALA A 247 -29.14 -18.01 21.70
CA ALA A 247 -30.49 -18.53 21.45
C ALA A 247 -30.49 -20.03 21.15
N ASP A 248 -29.58 -20.45 20.26
CA ASP A 248 -29.64 -21.77 19.61
C ASP A 248 -28.38 -22.62 19.82
N ASN A 249 -27.40 -22.11 20.57
CA ASN A 249 -26.08 -22.74 20.74
C ASN A 249 -25.37 -23.03 19.39
N SER A 250 -25.54 -22.13 18.43
CA SER A 250 -25.04 -22.29 17.06
C SER A 250 -24.23 -21.08 16.59
N LEU A 251 -23.18 -21.36 15.81
CA LEU A 251 -22.42 -20.38 15.03
C LEU A 251 -22.50 -20.67 13.51
N ALA A 252 -23.42 -21.56 13.09
CA ALA A 252 -23.46 -22.09 11.73
C ALA A 252 -23.44 -21.00 10.65
N GLU A 253 -24.27 -19.97 10.80
CA GLU A 253 -24.35 -18.87 9.83
C GLU A 253 -23.01 -18.15 9.62
N LEU A 254 -22.32 -17.77 10.71
CA LEU A 254 -21.03 -17.10 10.62
C LEU A 254 -19.93 -18.04 10.10
N VAL A 255 -19.93 -19.30 10.54
CA VAL A 255 -18.92 -20.29 10.16
C VAL A 255 -19.02 -20.63 8.67
N GLU A 256 -20.24 -20.86 8.15
CA GLU A 256 -20.47 -21.16 6.75
C GLU A 256 -20.14 -19.97 5.86
N ALA A 257 -20.66 -18.78 6.17
CA ALA A 257 -20.36 -17.57 5.42
C ALA A 257 -18.85 -17.23 5.42
N GLY A 258 -18.19 -17.39 6.57
CA GLY A 258 -16.74 -17.19 6.70
C GLY A 258 -15.93 -18.21 5.89
N HIS A 259 -16.38 -19.47 5.86
CA HIS A 259 -15.74 -20.51 5.05
C HIS A 259 -15.88 -20.21 3.55
N ASP A 260 -17.08 -19.86 3.09
CA ASP A 260 -17.33 -19.52 1.68
C ASP A 260 -16.52 -18.30 1.22
N ALA A 261 -16.45 -17.26 2.06
CA ALA A 261 -15.62 -16.08 1.78
C ALA A 261 -14.14 -16.44 1.67
N ARG A 262 -13.64 -17.33 2.54
CA ARG A 262 -12.26 -17.84 2.45
C ARG A 262 -12.02 -18.63 1.17
N GLN A 263 -12.93 -19.52 0.78
CA GLN A 263 -12.81 -20.29 -0.47
C GLN A 263 -12.76 -19.36 -1.69
N ARG A 264 -13.58 -18.30 -1.70
CA ARG A 264 -13.56 -17.29 -2.76
C ARG A 264 -12.21 -16.57 -2.85
N TYR A 265 -11.59 -16.27 -1.71
CA TYR A 265 -10.25 -15.66 -1.69
C TYR A 265 -9.19 -16.62 -2.23
N GLU A 266 -9.18 -17.87 -1.77
CA GLU A 266 -8.19 -18.89 -2.18
C GLU A 266 -8.30 -19.26 -3.66
N THR A 267 -9.50 -19.14 -4.25
CA THR A 267 -9.75 -19.46 -5.66
C THR A 267 -9.75 -18.23 -6.57
N ALA A 268 -9.50 -17.04 -6.05
CA ALA A 268 -9.47 -15.81 -6.83
C ALA A 268 -8.33 -15.83 -7.87
N GLN A 269 -8.67 -15.68 -9.15
CA GLN A 269 -7.70 -15.62 -10.24
C GLN A 269 -7.62 -14.20 -10.80
N ARG A 270 -6.39 -13.74 -11.03
CA ARG A 270 -6.11 -12.53 -11.81
C ARG A 270 -6.28 -12.86 -13.30
N TRP A 271 -6.67 -11.86 -14.08
CA TRP A 271 -6.73 -11.95 -15.53
C TRP A 271 -6.04 -10.74 -16.16
N GLU A 272 -5.46 -10.91 -17.34
CA GLU A 272 -4.69 -9.85 -18.00
C GLU A 272 -5.62 -8.81 -18.64
N ILE A 273 -5.40 -7.53 -18.34
CA ILE A 273 -6.05 -6.40 -18.98
C ILE A 273 -5.39 -6.20 -20.36
N THR A 274 -6.17 -6.43 -21.42
CA THR A 274 -5.75 -6.17 -22.80
C THR A 274 -6.54 -5.00 -23.41
N ASP A 275 -6.04 -4.46 -24.52
CA ASP A 275 -6.79 -3.54 -25.40
C ASP A 275 -7.26 -2.22 -24.75
N ILE A 276 -6.53 -1.73 -23.74
CA ILE A 276 -6.70 -0.39 -23.17
C ILE A 276 -5.36 0.35 -23.21
N HIS A 277 -5.28 1.42 -24.01
CA HIS A 277 -4.08 2.23 -24.12
C HIS A 277 -4.22 3.55 -23.34
N PRO A 278 -3.27 3.89 -22.45
CA PRO A 278 -3.28 5.17 -21.76
C PRO A 278 -3.30 6.35 -22.74
N GLY A 279 -4.27 7.26 -22.56
CA GLY A 279 -4.48 8.41 -23.45
C GLY A 279 -5.62 8.24 -24.46
N ASP A 280 -6.08 7.02 -24.72
CA ASP A 280 -7.25 6.77 -25.57
C ASP A 280 -8.54 7.29 -24.93
N HIS A 281 -9.59 7.42 -25.74
CA HIS A 281 -10.91 7.81 -25.24
C HIS A 281 -11.37 6.88 -24.10
N ASN A 282 -11.72 7.49 -22.96
CA ASN A 282 -12.19 6.84 -21.73
C ASN A 282 -11.23 5.80 -21.12
N TRP A 283 -9.92 5.89 -21.39
CA TRP A 283 -8.93 4.92 -20.87
C TRP A 283 -8.98 4.75 -19.35
N LEU A 284 -9.13 5.83 -18.57
CA LEU A 284 -9.27 5.79 -17.11
C LEU A 284 -10.48 4.98 -16.65
N ALA A 285 -11.65 5.22 -17.26
CA ALA A 285 -12.88 4.52 -16.90
C ALA A 285 -12.80 3.02 -17.24
N LYS A 286 -12.21 2.67 -18.39
CA LYS A 286 -11.98 1.27 -18.79
C LYS A 286 -11.02 0.56 -17.83
N LEU A 287 -9.93 1.22 -17.43
CA LEU A 287 -8.97 0.66 -16.48
C LEU A 287 -9.58 0.49 -15.09
N ARG A 288 -10.34 1.47 -14.59
CA ARG A 288 -11.08 1.36 -13.32
C ARG A 288 -12.00 0.14 -13.32
N ASP A 289 -12.82 0.00 -14.36
CA ASP A 289 -13.76 -1.12 -14.52
C ASP A 289 -13.03 -2.48 -14.58
N ALA A 290 -11.89 -2.54 -15.28
CA ALA A 290 -11.06 -3.74 -15.31
C ALA A 290 -10.44 -4.08 -13.94
N GLY A 291 -9.90 -3.08 -13.22
CA GLY A 291 -9.32 -3.25 -11.89
C GLY A 291 -10.33 -3.70 -10.84
N GLN A 292 -11.56 -3.15 -10.86
CA GLN A 292 -12.66 -3.59 -9.98
C GLN A 292 -13.00 -5.08 -10.15
N ARG A 293 -12.78 -5.64 -11.35
CA ARG A 293 -12.95 -7.07 -11.64
C ARG A 293 -11.70 -7.92 -11.40
N GLY A 294 -10.65 -7.37 -10.77
CA GLY A 294 -9.40 -8.08 -10.51
C GLY A 294 -8.50 -8.24 -11.73
N GLY A 295 -8.68 -7.41 -12.75
CA GLY A 295 -7.77 -7.34 -13.89
C GLY A 295 -6.41 -6.78 -13.49
N VAL A 296 -5.35 -7.34 -14.09
CA VAL A 296 -3.96 -6.88 -13.91
C VAL A 296 -3.30 -6.54 -15.24
N ILE A 297 -2.35 -5.63 -15.21
CA ILE A 297 -1.45 -5.34 -16.32
C ILE A 297 -0.11 -5.99 -15.98
N THR A 298 0.41 -6.83 -16.87
CA THR A 298 1.75 -7.44 -16.76
C THR A 298 2.73 -6.89 -17.80
N ARG A 299 2.23 -6.12 -18.78
CA ARG A 299 3.04 -5.42 -19.79
C ARG A 299 2.31 -4.20 -20.32
N LEU A 300 3.04 -3.13 -20.60
CA LEU A 300 2.50 -2.02 -21.38
C LEU A 300 2.55 -2.40 -22.87
N ASN A 301 1.44 -2.20 -23.57
CA ASN A 301 1.37 -2.31 -25.04
C ASN A 301 1.92 -1.04 -25.70
#